data_AF-A0AA91GS17-F1
#
_entry.id   AF-A0AA91GS17-F1
#
_cell.length_a   1.000
_cell.length_b   1.000
_cell.length_c   1.000
_cell.angle_alpha   90.00
_cell.angle_beta   90.00
_cell.angle_gamma   90.00
#
_symmetry.space_group_name_H-M   'P 1'
#
loop_
_entity.id
_entity.type
_entity.pdbx_description
1 polymer ?
#
loop_
_entity_poly.entity_id
_entity_poly.type
_entity_poly.pdbx_seq_one_letter_code
_entity_poly.pdbx_strand_id
1 'polypeptide(L)'
;MSNIVKRQSRNRKLKQKPIGLLLVILAWSLAMGWLLALATHAQGATPSSEVGTVDVVPAQYQLGQEVYIENCSTCHIALPPAVLPTQTWKNLLEDTQHYGTQLKPLVDPPRILVWRYITAFSRVQLQDEQTPYRVNSSRYFKALHPKVKLPNPVEIGSCVSCHPSAADFNFRRLTPEWENSQ
;
A
#
# COMPACT_ATOMS: atom_id res chain seq x y z
N MET A 1 -70.99 -59.25 32.71
CA MET A 1 -70.89 -58.73 31.32
C MET A 1 -70.49 -57.27 31.38
N SER A 2 -69.22 -56.92 31.14
CA SER A 2 -68.83 -55.55 30.78
C SER A 2 -67.53 -55.60 29.98
N ASN A 3 -67.60 -54.99 28.80
CA ASN A 3 -66.70 -55.21 27.69
C ASN A 3 -65.34 -54.51 27.87
N ILE A 4 -64.30 -55.26 27.50
CA ILE A 4 -62.91 -54.81 27.32
C ILE A 4 -62.86 -53.85 26.13
N VAL A 5 -62.43 -52.60 26.35
CA VAL A 5 -62.06 -51.68 25.26
C VAL A 5 -60.54 -51.52 25.26
N LYS A 6 -59.91 -52.22 24.32
CA LYS A 6 -58.46 -52.25 24.09
C LYS A 6 -58.06 -50.98 23.34
N ARG A 7 -57.42 -50.02 24.03
CA ARG A 7 -56.90 -48.78 23.43
C ARG A 7 -55.65 -49.08 22.62
N GLN A 8 -55.77 -49.17 21.30
CA GLN A 8 -54.64 -49.32 20.37
C GLN A 8 -53.77 -48.05 20.36
N SER A 9 -52.53 -48.17 20.85
CA SER A 9 -51.47 -47.17 20.65
C SER A 9 -50.97 -47.24 19.20
N ARG A 10 -51.25 -46.21 18.42
CA ARG A 10 -50.83 -46.08 17.02
C ARG A 10 -49.45 -45.42 16.99
N ASN A 11 -48.38 -46.23 17.04
CA ASN A 11 -47.01 -45.78 16.82
C ASN A 11 -46.86 -45.27 15.37
N ARG A 12 -46.94 -43.95 15.16
CA ARG A 12 -46.56 -43.30 13.89
C ARG A 12 -45.04 -43.33 13.77
N LYS A 13 -44.50 -44.35 13.10
CA LYS A 13 -43.13 -44.31 12.59
C LYS A 13 -43.03 -43.18 11.56
N LEU A 14 -42.41 -42.07 11.95
CA LEU A 14 -41.95 -41.02 11.02
C LEU A 14 -40.90 -41.65 10.10
N LYS A 15 -41.33 -42.12 8.92
CA LYS A 15 -40.43 -42.35 7.79
C LYS A 15 -39.91 -40.97 7.37
N GLN A 16 -38.81 -40.52 7.97
CA GLN A 16 -38.07 -39.34 7.51
C GLN A 16 -37.61 -39.62 6.08
N LYS A 17 -38.24 -38.91 5.13
CA LYS A 17 -37.98 -39.06 3.70
C LYS A 17 -36.60 -38.49 3.39
N PRO A 18 -35.76 -39.15 2.57
CA PRO A 18 -34.43 -38.65 2.15
C PRO A 18 -34.49 -37.28 1.46
N ILE A 19 -35.69 -36.89 1.00
CA ILE A 19 -36.02 -35.58 0.43
C ILE A 19 -35.76 -34.44 1.43
N GLY A 20 -36.05 -34.62 2.72
CA GLY A 20 -35.80 -33.58 3.73
C GLY A 20 -34.31 -33.31 3.90
N LEU A 21 -33.49 -34.36 3.89
CA LEU A 21 -32.04 -34.27 3.99
C LEU A 21 -31.43 -33.62 2.74
N LEU A 22 -31.94 -33.98 1.55
CA LEU A 22 -31.55 -33.33 0.29
C LEU A 22 -31.85 -31.83 0.28
N LEU A 23 -33.03 -31.41 0.75
CA LEU A 23 -33.39 -29.99 0.83
C LEU A 23 -32.49 -29.20 1.80
N VAL A 24 -32.11 -29.81 2.93
CA VAL A 24 -31.17 -29.20 3.89
C VAL A 24 -29.78 -29.02 3.26
N ILE A 25 -29.27 -30.05 2.56
CA ILE A 25 -27.97 -29.97 1.87
C ILE A 25 -28.01 -28.89 0.78
N LEU A 26 -29.09 -28.81 0.01
CA LEU A 26 -29.24 -27.83 -1.07
C LEU A 26 -29.31 -26.40 -0.52
N ALA A 27 -30.06 -26.18 0.56
CA ALA A 27 -30.11 -24.90 1.26
C ALA A 27 -28.73 -24.49 1.82
N TRP A 28 -28.00 -25.42 2.43
CA TRP A 28 -26.64 -25.17 2.92
C TRP A 28 -25.65 -24.88 1.79
N SER A 29 -25.76 -25.58 0.67
CA SER A 29 -24.91 -25.35 -0.51
C SER A 29 -25.15 -23.97 -1.12
N LEU A 30 -26.41 -23.54 -1.21
CA LEU A 30 -26.77 -22.20 -1.69
C LEU A 30 -26.30 -21.11 -0.72
N ALA A 31 -26.46 -21.31 0.58
CA ALA A 31 -25.99 -20.38 1.60
C ALA A 31 -24.45 -20.22 1.56
N MET A 32 -23.72 -21.34 1.45
CA MET A 32 -22.26 -21.32 1.28
C MET A 32 -21.86 -20.65 -0.03
N GLY A 33 -22.53 -20.97 -1.15
CA GLY A 33 -22.27 -20.32 -2.44
C GLY A 33 -22.48 -18.80 -2.40
N TRP A 34 -23.53 -18.34 -1.73
CA TRP A 34 -23.77 -16.89 -1.50
C TRP A 34 -22.71 -16.26 -0.61
N LEU A 35 -22.26 -16.95 0.45
CA LEU A 35 -21.21 -16.45 1.33
C LEU A 35 -19.87 -16.30 0.58
N LEU A 36 -19.50 -17.31 -0.23
CA LEU A 36 -18.31 -17.26 -1.07
C LEU A 36 -18.41 -16.15 -2.13
N ALA A 37 -19.56 -15.97 -2.76
CA ALA A 37 -19.78 -14.89 -3.72
C ALA A 37 -19.59 -13.51 -3.07
N LEU A 38 -20.20 -13.28 -1.89
CA LEU A 38 -20.00 -12.04 -1.13
C LEU A 38 -18.54 -11.79 -0.77
N ALA A 39 -17.81 -12.84 -0.36
CA ALA A 39 -16.39 -12.74 -0.06
C ALA A 39 -15.62 -12.27 -1.32
N THR A 40 -15.84 -12.92 -2.47
CA THR A 40 -15.15 -12.56 -3.72
C THR A 40 -15.50 -11.16 -4.23
N HIS A 41 -16.73 -10.68 -4.03
CA HIS A 41 -17.11 -9.31 -4.39
C HIS A 41 -16.41 -8.27 -3.50
N ALA A 42 -16.12 -8.59 -2.23
CA ALA A 42 -15.36 -7.70 -1.34
C ALA A 42 -13.88 -7.57 -1.76
N GLN A 43 -13.29 -8.60 -2.39
CA GLN A 43 -11.92 -8.51 -2.92
C GLN A 43 -11.82 -7.82 -4.28
N GLY A 44 -12.89 -7.77 -5.07
CA GLY A 44 -12.91 -7.14 -6.40
C GLY A 44 -13.01 -5.60 -6.39
N ALA A 45 -13.17 -4.99 -5.21
CA ALA A 45 -13.38 -3.55 -5.05
C ALA A 45 -12.19 -2.83 -4.40
N THR A 46 -10.95 -3.28 -4.64
CA THR A 46 -9.84 -2.34 -4.51
C THR A 46 -9.98 -1.34 -5.66
N PRO A 47 -10.31 -0.06 -5.42
CA PRO A 47 -10.14 0.94 -6.46
C PRO A 47 -8.70 0.77 -6.96
N SER A 48 -8.51 0.77 -8.28
CA SER A 48 -7.18 0.90 -8.86
C SER A 48 -6.67 2.28 -8.42
N SER A 49 -6.12 2.37 -7.20
CA SER A 49 -5.42 3.54 -6.73
C SER A 49 -4.36 3.82 -7.78
N GLU A 50 -4.53 4.95 -8.47
CA GLU A 50 -3.58 5.42 -9.45
C GLU A 50 -2.18 5.33 -8.84
N VAL A 51 -1.28 4.59 -9.50
CA VAL A 51 0.06 4.35 -8.97
C VAL A 51 0.81 5.67 -8.99
N GLY A 52 0.88 6.37 -7.86
CA GLY A 52 1.43 7.74 -7.79
C GLY A 52 2.95 7.84 -7.91
N THR A 53 3.69 6.75 -7.81
CA THR A 53 5.17 6.75 -7.83
C THR A 53 5.72 5.79 -8.89
N VAL A 54 7.05 5.69 -8.99
CA VAL A 54 7.73 4.84 -9.99
C VAL A 54 7.33 3.36 -9.86
N ASP A 55 7.20 2.88 -8.63
CA ASP A 55 6.99 1.46 -8.32
C ASP A 55 5.61 1.24 -7.68
N VAL A 56 4.95 0.13 -8.01
CA VAL A 56 3.73 -0.30 -7.30
C VAL A 56 4.11 -0.78 -5.91
N VAL A 57 3.42 -0.30 -4.87
CA VAL A 57 3.68 -0.68 -3.48
C VAL A 57 2.74 -1.82 -3.05
N PRO A 58 3.24 -3.06 -2.83
CA PRO A 58 2.44 -4.17 -2.35
C PRO A 58 1.92 -3.93 -0.93
N ALA A 59 0.81 -4.59 -0.57
CA ALA A 59 0.11 -4.45 0.71
C ALA A 59 1.04 -4.52 1.95
N GLN A 60 2.04 -5.42 1.92
CA GLN A 60 2.99 -5.60 3.03
C GLN A 60 3.89 -4.39 3.32
N TYR A 61 3.97 -3.41 2.42
CA TYR A 61 4.76 -2.19 2.57
C TYR A 61 3.90 -0.92 2.71
N GLN A 62 2.58 -1.00 2.55
CA GLN A 62 1.68 0.16 2.58
C GLN A 62 1.74 0.90 3.93
N LEU A 63 1.69 0.15 5.05
CA LEU A 63 1.85 0.75 6.38
C LEU A 63 3.20 1.48 6.54
N GLY A 64 4.28 0.93 5.98
CA GLY A 64 5.59 1.58 6.02
C GLY A 64 5.64 2.87 5.18
N GLN A 65 4.92 2.90 4.06
CA GLN A 65 4.75 4.10 3.24
C GLN A 65 3.92 5.17 3.96
N GLU A 66 2.82 4.80 4.60
CA GLU A 66 1.96 5.73 5.35
C GLU A 66 2.76 6.40 6.47
N VAL A 67 3.45 5.61 7.29
CA VAL A 67 4.31 6.12 8.36
C VAL A 67 5.45 6.98 7.79
N TYR A 68 6.01 6.61 6.64
CA TYR A 68 7.03 7.41 5.96
C TYR A 68 6.48 8.77 5.55
N ILE A 69 5.32 8.83 4.90
CA ILE A 69 4.69 10.08 4.47
C ILE A 69 4.36 10.93 5.70
N GLU A 70 3.69 10.36 6.71
CA GLU A 70 3.32 11.08 7.94
C GLU A 70 4.50 11.77 8.62
N ASN A 71 5.67 11.13 8.65
CA ASN A 71 6.85 11.64 9.37
C ASN A 71 7.81 12.43 8.47
N CYS A 72 7.76 12.24 7.15
CA CYS A 72 8.68 12.90 6.20
C CYS A 72 7.98 13.94 5.31
N SER A 73 6.68 14.17 5.49
CA SER A 73 5.92 15.23 4.81
C SER A 73 5.59 16.43 5.71
N THR A 74 6.15 16.51 6.93
CA THR A 74 5.81 17.57 7.90
C THR A 74 6.47 18.91 7.60
N CYS A 75 7.66 18.89 6.98
CA CYS A 75 8.46 20.10 6.72
C CYS A 75 8.64 20.39 5.22
N HIS A 76 8.61 19.34 4.39
CA HIS A 76 8.69 19.42 2.94
C HIS A 76 7.90 18.24 2.36
N ILE A 77 7.77 18.16 1.04
CA ILE A 77 7.11 17.01 0.39
C ILE A 77 7.93 15.74 0.64
N ALA A 78 7.27 14.63 0.96
CA ALA A 78 7.93 13.34 1.09
C ALA A 78 8.45 12.88 -0.28
N LEU A 79 9.74 12.59 -0.37
CA LEU A 79 10.40 12.22 -1.62
C LEU A 79 10.20 10.72 -1.93
N PRO A 80 9.91 10.32 -3.17
CA PRO A 80 9.85 8.90 -3.52
C PRO A 80 11.20 8.22 -3.27
N PRO A 81 11.26 7.04 -2.61
CA PRO A 81 12.52 6.35 -2.34
C PRO A 81 13.40 6.13 -3.57
N ALA A 82 12.79 5.99 -4.75
CA ALA A 82 13.44 5.78 -6.04
C ALA A 82 14.42 6.90 -6.45
N VAL A 83 14.32 8.11 -5.88
CA VAL A 83 15.16 9.26 -6.28
C VAL A 83 16.55 9.23 -5.66
N LEU A 84 16.81 8.38 -4.66
CA LEU A 84 18.07 8.31 -3.93
C LEU A 84 18.50 6.84 -3.70
N PRO A 85 19.82 6.58 -3.58
CA PRO A 85 20.27 5.25 -3.25
C PRO A 85 19.99 4.89 -1.78
N THR A 86 19.89 3.59 -1.49
CA THR A 86 19.61 3.07 -0.14
C THR A 86 20.59 3.60 0.91
N GLN A 87 21.87 3.76 0.55
CA GLN A 87 22.88 4.28 1.47
C GLN A 87 22.63 5.74 1.85
N THR A 88 22.17 6.58 0.92
CA THR A 88 21.77 7.96 1.23
C THR A 88 20.61 7.97 2.20
N TRP A 89 19.60 7.14 1.96
CA TRP A 89 18.45 7.03 2.86
C TRP A 89 18.83 6.57 4.27
N LYS A 90 19.73 5.60 4.38
CA LYS A 90 20.28 5.18 5.67
C LYS A 90 20.89 6.37 6.40
N ASN A 91 21.78 7.10 5.73
CA ASN A 91 22.43 8.28 6.30
C ASN A 91 21.39 9.31 6.75
N LEU A 92 20.35 9.59 5.94
CA LEU A 92 19.31 10.57 6.27
C LEU A 92 18.40 10.15 7.44
N LEU A 93 18.16 8.86 7.64
CA LEU A 93 17.37 8.36 8.78
C LEU A 93 18.17 8.34 10.09
N GLU A 94 19.49 8.17 10.01
CA GLU A 94 20.40 8.20 11.16
C GLU A 94 20.83 9.63 11.54
N ASP A 95 20.87 10.53 10.55
CA ASP A 95 21.26 11.92 10.72
C ASP A 95 20.14 12.76 11.34
N THR A 96 20.36 13.17 12.58
CA THR A 96 19.43 14.04 13.29
C THR A 96 19.55 15.51 12.89
N GLN A 97 20.65 15.90 12.23
CA GLN A 97 20.91 17.24 11.70
C GLN A 97 20.50 17.31 10.22
N HIS A 98 19.20 17.50 10.00
CA HIS A 98 18.60 17.45 8.68
C HIS A 98 18.57 18.83 8.03
N TYR A 99 19.59 19.14 7.22
CA TYR A 99 19.69 20.37 6.44
C TYR A 99 19.54 21.67 7.27
N GLY A 100 20.16 21.70 8.45
CA GLY A 100 20.10 22.85 9.36
C GLY A 100 18.88 22.84 10.30
N THR A 101 18.08 21.77 10.27
CA THR A 101 17.00 21.53 11.24
C THR A 101 17.31 20.28 12.07
N GLN A 102 17.09 20.34 13.38
CA GLN A 102 17.18 19.18 14.26
C GLN A 102 15.90 18.36 14.17
N LEU A 103 15.99 17.12 13.67
CA LEU A 103 14.87 16.18 13.68
C LEU A 103 14.81 15.41 14.99
N LYS A 104 13.59 15.04 15.38
CA LYS A 104 13.37 13.97 16.36
C LYS A 104 13.52 12.63 15.64
N PRO A 105 14.44 11.74 16.07
CA PRO A 105 14.60 10.44 15.44
C PRO A 105 13.33 9.60 15.54
N LEU A 106 13.07 8.80 14.50
CA LEU A 106 12.09 7.73 14.59
C LEU A 106 12.57 6.68 15.58
N VAL A 107 11.69 6.28 16.49
CA VAL A 107 11.94 5.20 17.44
C VAL A 107 11.18 3.96 16.97
N ASP A 108 11.63 2.76 17.36
CA ASP A 108 10.94 1.53 17.00
C ASP A 108 9.56 1.44 17.67
N PRO A 109 8.54 0.83 17.03
CA PRO A 109 8.58 0.16 15.71
C PRO A 109 8.49 1.04 14.43
N PRO A 110 8.00 2.31 14.42
CA PRO A 110 7.91 3.13 13.20
C PRO A 110 9.16 3.16 12.32
N ARG A 111 10.34 3.29 12.94
CA ARG A 111 11.63 3.32 12.20
C ARG A 111 11.85 2.05 11.37
N ILE A 112 11.49 0.88 11.88
CA ILE A 112 11.62 -0.40 11.16
C ILE A 112 10.67 -0.44 9.96
N LEU A 113 9.43 0.02 10.12
CA LEU A 113 8.44 0.06 9.04
C LEU A 113 8.88 0.98 7.91
N VAL A 114 9.31 2.20 8.27
CA VAL A 114 9.85 3.18 7.32
C VAL A 114 11.09 2.64 6.62
N TRP A 115 12.02 2.03 7.36
CA TRP A 115 13.23 1.47 6.77
C TRP A 115 12.93 0.33 5.79
N ARG A 116 11.99 -0.57 6.12
CA ARG A 116 11.57 -1.65 5.22
C ARG A 116 10.94 -1.12 3.94
N TYR A 117 10.11 -0.08 4.03
CA TYR A 117 9.55 0.58 2.85
C TYR A 117 10.65 1.23 2.01
N ILE A 118 11.45 2.12 2.60
CA ILE A 118 12.48 2.86 1.86
C ILE A 118 13.50 1.92 1.21
N THR A 119 13.97 0.89 1.91
CA THR A 119 14.92 -0.08 1.34
C THR A 119 14.34 -0.85 0.16
N ALA A 120 13.05 -1.23 0.21
CA ALA A 120 12.39 -1.95 -0.87
C ALA A 120 12.22 -1.11 -2.15
N PHE A 121 12.07 0.20 -2.02
CA PHE A 121 11.76 1.11 -3.15
C PHE A 121 12.87 2.11 -3.49
N SER A 122 13.99 2.08 -2.76
CA SER A 122 15.18 2.85 -3.12
C SER A 122 15.99 2.14 -4.20
N ARG A 123 17.13 2.71 -4.57
CA ARG A 123 17.99 2.16 -5.62
C ARG A 123 19.38 1.79 -5.08
N VAL A 124 20.07 0.89 -5.76
CA VAL A 124 21.39 0.42 -5.32
C VAL A 124 22.44 1.49 -5.60
N GLN A 125 23.40 1.68 -4.70
CA GLN A 125 24.57 2.52 -4.99
C GLN A 125 25.62 1.71 -5.78
N LEU A 126 26.17 2.30 -6.85
CA LEU A 126 27.30 1.72 -7.58
C LEU A 126 28.60 1.82 -6.74
N GLN A 127 29.54 0.90 -6.93
CA GLN A 127 30.77 0.88 -6.13
C GLN A 127 31.64 2.13 -6.35
N ASP A 128 31.70 2.64 -7.59
CA ASP A 128 32.55 3.77 -7.96
C ASP A 128 31.83 5.13 -7.90
N GLU A 129 30.60 5.18 -7.38
CA GLU A 129 29.85 6.44 -7.25
C GLU A 129 29.87 6.97 -5.81
N GLN A 130 30.08 8.28 -5.66
CA GLN A 130 29.96 8.94 -4.35
C GLN A 130 28.52 8.87 -3.86
N THR A 131 28.33 8.62 -2.56
CA THR A 131 26.99 8.65 -1.94
C THR A 131 26.44 10.08 -2.01
N PRO A 132 25.38 10.34 -2.78
CA PRO A 132 24.81 11.68 -2.87
C PRO A 132 24.13 12.02 -1.54
N TYR A 133 24.29 13.25 -1.05
CA TYR A 133 23.49 13.71 0.10
C TYR A 133 22.18 14.38 -0.36
N ARG A 134 22.22 15.16 -1.46
CA ARG A 134 21.06 15.87 -2.02
C ARG A 134 20.54 15.20 -3.29
N VAL A 135 19.24 15.35 -3.55
CA VAL A 135 18.55 14.79 -4.74
C VAL A 135 19.19 15.23 -6.05
N ASN A 136 19.61 16.49 -6.16
CA ASN A 136 20.24 17.02 -7.37
C ASN A 136 21.58 16.34 -7.72
N SER A 137 22.21 15.67 -6.75
CA SER A 137 23.47 14.94 -6.93
C SER A 137 23.23 13.46 -7.26
N SER A 138 21.99 12.97 -7.11
CA SER A 138 21.63 11.59 -7.39
C SER A 138 21.51 11.32 -8.88
N ARG A 139 22.20 10.28 -9.34
CA ARG A 139 22.07 9.75 -10.70
C ARG A 139 20.64 9.33 -11.01
N TYR A 140 19.94 8.75 -10.04
CA TYR A 140 18.55 8.30 -10.21
C TYR A 140 17.60 9.46 -10.43
N PHE A 141 17.74 10.53 -9.64
CA PHE A 141 16.93 11.73 -9.82
C PHE A 141 17.14 12.37 -11.19
N LYS A 142 18.41 12.46 -11.65
CA LYS A 142 18.75 12.96 -12.99
C LYS A 142 18.19 12.06 -14.11
N ALA A 143 18.25 10.75 -13.95
CA ALA A 143 17.72 9.79 -14.92
C ALA A 143 16.19 9.86 -15.06
N LEU A 144 15.48 10.21 -13.97
CA LEU A 144 14.04 10.46 -13.98
C LEU A 144 13.66 11.82 -14.56
N HIS A 145 14.62 12.74 -14.73
CA HIS A 145 14.40 14.10 -15.25
C HIS A 145 15.36 14.44 -16.41
N PRO A 146 15.47 13.62 -17.47
CA PRO A 146 16.53 13.75 -18.46
C PRO A 146 16.41 15.02 -19.33
N LYS A 147 15.19 15.55 -19.49
CA LYS A 147 14.88 16.72 -20.32
C LYS A 147 14.66 18.01 -19.51
N VAL A 148 14.81 17.95 -18.18
CA VAL A 148 14.50 19.08 -17.29
C VAL A 148 15.79 19.75 -16.83
N LYS A 149 15.88 21.07 -17.00
CA LYS A 149 16.96 21.88 -16.42
C LYS A 149 16.62 22.20 -14.96
N LEU A 150 17.21 21.43 -14.06
CA LEU A 150 16.98 21.57 -12.62
C LEU A 150 17.88 22.66 -12.01
N PRO A 151 17.37 23.47 -11.07
CA PRO A 151 18.17 24.45 -10.35
C PRO A 151 19.22 23.78 -9.44
N ASN A 152 20.24 24.53 -9.03
CA ASN A 152 21.25 24.05 -8.08
C ASN A 152 21.41 25.07 -6.93
N PRO A 153 20.92 24.78 -5.71
CA PRO A 153 20.29 23.52 -5.28
C PRO A 153 18.86 23.33 -5.85
N VAL A 154 18.39 22.08 -5.83
CA VAL A 154 16.96 21.78 -6.06
C VAL A 154 16.22 21.98 -4.76
N GLU A 155 15.19 22.81 -4.79
CA GLU A 155 14.29 23.01 -3.66
C GLU A 155 13.21 21.93 -3.64
N ILE A 156 13.03 21.24 -2.52
CA ILE A 156 12.06 20.13 -2.43
C ILE A 156 10.61 20.64 -2.60
N GLY A 157 10.33 21.87 -2.20
CA GLY A 157 9.03 22.51 -2.45
C GLY A 157 8.73 22.74 -3.93
N SER A 158 9.75 22.80 -4.80
CA SER A 158 9.55 23.08 -6.23
C SER A 158 8.98 21.91 -7.02
N CYS A 159 8.92 20.70 -6.45
CA CYS A 159 8.39 19.51 -7.14
C CYS A 159 6.95 19.73 -7.65
N VAL A 160 6.12 20.47 -6.92
CA VAL A 160 4.71 20.74 -7.30
C VAL A 160 4.56 21.58 -8.57
N SER A 161 5.62 22.30 -8.97
CA SER A 161 5.57 23.12 -10.19
C SER A 161 5.34 22.30 -11.45
N CYS A 162 5.87 21.07 -11.47
CA CYS A 162 5.70 20.13 -12.58
C CYS A 162 4.78 18.97 -12.18
N HIS A 163 4.76 18.58 -10.90
CA HIS A 163 3.96 17.49 -10.34
C HIS A 163 2.85 18.01 -9.42
N PRO A 164 1.71 18.49 -9.94
CA PRO A 164 0.70 19.19 -9.14
C PRO A 164 0.10 18.35 -7.99
N SER A 165 0.19 17.02 -8.06
CA SER A 165 -0.27 16.10 -7.00
C SER A 165 0.86 15.53 -6.13
N ALA A 166 2.06 16.12 -6.16
CA ALA A 166 3.20 15.63 -5.36
C ALA A 166 2.95 15.72 -3.85
N ALA A 167 2.14 16.68 -3.39
CA ALA A 167 1.72 16.77 -1.99
C ALA A 167 0.89 15.55 -1.53
N ASP A 168 0.13 14.96 -2.45
CA ASP A 168 -0.63 13.72 -2.25
C ASP A 168 0.21 12.47 -2.55
N PHE A 169 1.54 12.62 -2.63
CA PHE A 169 2.50 11.58 -2.98
C PHE A 169 2.28 10.97 -4.38
N ASN A 170 1.65 11.73 -5.30
CA ASN A 170 1.53 11.38 -6.72
C ASN A 170 2.44 12.26 -7.58
N PHE A 171 3.53 11.67 -8.04
CA PHE A 171 4.53 12.25 -8.94
C PHE A 171 4.35 11.80 -10.39
N ARG A 172 3.35 10.97 -10.71
CA ARG A 172 3.06 10.59 -12.11
C ARG A 172 2.24 11.65 -12.84
N ARG A 173 1.36 12.34 -12.11
CA ARG A 173 0.60 13.45 -12.67
C ARG A 173 1.53 14.62 -12.97
N LEU A 174 1.49 15.11 -14.20
CA LEU A 174 2.26 16.25 -14.67
C LEU A 174 1.34 17.41 -15.05
N THR A 175 1.89 18.63 -15.09
CA THR A 175 1.22 19.73 -15.78
C THR A 175 1.30 19.52 -17.31
N PRO A 176 0.38 20.12 -18.10
CA PRO A 176 0.33 19.91 -19.55
C PRO A 176 1.64 20.18 -20.28
N GLU A 177 2.43 21.14 -19.80
CA GLU A 177 3.72 21.53 -20.39
C GLU A 177 4.76 20.40 -20.34
N TRP A 178 4.63 19.49 -19.37
CA TRP A 178 5.59 18.44 -19.09
C TRP A 178 5.10 17.02 -19.46
N GLU A 179 3.87 16.84 -19.94
CA GLU A 179 3.32 15.51 -20.28
C GLU A 179 4.21 14.71 -21.25
N ASN A 180 4.87 15.37 -22.20
CA ASN A 180 5.77 14.75 -23.19
C ASN A 180 7.25 14.69 -22.75
N SER A 181 7.54 15.04 -21.50
CA SER A 181 8.92 15.14 -20.97
C SER A 181 9.42 13.87 -20.29
N GLN A 182 8.54 12.88 -20.11
CA GLN A 182 8.89 11.53 -19.67
C GLN A 182 9.81 10.82 -20.68
#